data_AF-A0A6G6YEQ0-F1
#
_entry.id   AF-A0A6G6YEQ0-F1
#
_cell.length_a   1.000
_cell.length_b   1.000
_cell.length_c   1.000
_cell.angle_alpha   90.00
_cell.angle_beta   90.00
_cell.angle_gamma   90.00
#
_symmetry.space_group_name_H-M   'P 1'
#
loop_
_entity.id
_entity.type
_entity.pdbx_description
1 polymer ?
#
loop_
_entity_poly.entity_id
_entity_poly.type
_entity_poly.pdbx_seq_one_letter_code
_entity_poly.pdbx_strand_id
1 'polypeptide(L)'
;MYSEQIEKLIELALADGELTEKEKQILFKKAEAEGIDLDEFEMVLEARIFEKTKNKTTETAASPKSDKLGDVKKCPACGAIAESFATKCSDCGTEFRNIEASGSVIKFFEKLDEVEATRTTALYEQSSKSNIGIGTVLLWLFFWPVLIFIKGFQLILSTAKPAKWSTTDARKEELVLNYPVPVSKENILEFLTLSASKINSSSYLTIFSEDTKYKNAWNKIWLKKIEQINSKATISMKNDTKTYAEIQNIVENARNITKENVKKVFRVLGAGIIIILGFVIWNIISGKIDDNRNNTYTSVTNSAEKLIENKQYEEAEKLLDEVDNKHKVEIKSKIQLSKLTEKLEDLEPLLKNKEYSKLKMELEKLRWTKISPNSDWDLESIERETFKNFIEKKKAINNQMPEDKRAEIESEYSL
;
A
#
# COMPACT_ATOMS: atom_id res chain seq x y z
N MET A 1 -21.41 0.61 45.51
CA MET A 1 -21.48 1.61 46.60
C MET A 1 -20.19 1.52 47.36
N TYR A 2 -19.52 2.65 47.57
CA TYR A 2 -18.22 2.66 48.22
C TYR A 2 -18.36 2.44 49.73
N SER A 3 -17.25 2.25 50.44
CA SER A 3 -17.27 2.12 51.90
C SER A 3 -17.83 3.41 52.54
N GLU A 4 -18.49 3.28 53.69
CA GLU A 4 -19.04 4.44 54.41
C GLU A 4 -17.94 5.46 54.81
N GLN A 5 -16.69 5.00 54.92
CA GLN A 5 -15.55 5.85 55.25
C GLN A 5 -15.15 6.73 54.06
N ILE A 6 -15.08 6.17 52.85
CA ILE A 6 -14.69 6.93 51.67
C ILE A 6 -15.81 7.84 51.18
N GLU A 7 -17.08 7.44 51.35
CA GLU A 7 -18.22 8.34 51.06
C GLU A 7 -18.22 9.58 51.96
N LYS A 8 -17.95 9.43 53.27
CA LYS A 8 -17.81 10.57 54.19
C LYS A 8 -16.64 11.48 53.83
N LEU A 9 -15.53 10.90 53.36
CA LEU A 9 -14.37 11.69 52.92
C LEU A 9 -14.68 12.48 51.65
N ILE A 10 -15.41 11.89 50.70
CA ILE A 10 -15.88 12.59 49.50
C ILE A 10 -16.84 13.72 49.88
N GLU A 11 -17.77 13.50 50.81
CA GLU A 11 -18.70 14.54 51.26
C GLU A 11 -18.00 15.71 51.96
N LEU A 12 -17.00 15.43 52.79
CA LEU A 12 -16.19 16.45 53.46
C LEU A 12 -15.33 17.25 52.48
N ALA A 13 -14.69 16.57 51.52
CA ALA A 13 -13.86 17.19 50.48
C ALA A 13 -14.68 17.97 49.43
N LEU A 14 -15.99 17.73 49.36
CA LEU A 14 -16.92 18.45 48.48
C LEU A 14 -17.82 19.43 49.25
N ALA A 15 -17.53 19.70 50.53
CA ALA A 15 -18.34 20.56 51.37
C ALA A 15 -18.27 22.05 50.97
N ASP A 16 -17.09 22.51 50.55
CA ASP A 16 -16.86 23.88 50.05
C ASP A 16 -17.19 24.02 48.55
N GLY A 17 -17.33 22.91 47.83
CA GLY A 17 -17.70 22.83 46.42
C GLY A 17 -16.53 22.98 45.45
N GLU A 18 -15.29 22.96 45.95
CA GLU A 18 -14.07 22.97 45.16
C GLU A 18 -13.13 21.88 45.68
N LEU A 19 -12.78 20.90 44.85
CA LEU A 19 -11.84 19.87 45.26
C LEU A 19 -10.40 20.36 45.04
N THR A 20 -9.62 20.55 46.10
CA THR A 20 -8.21 20.94 45.96
C THR A 20 -7.36 19.74 45.53
N GLU A 21 -6.23 20.02 44.86
CA GLU A 21 -5.29 18.98 44.40
C GLU A 21 -4.77 18.09 45.55
N LYS A 22 -4.67 18.64 46.77
CA LYS A 22 -4.26 17.89 47.96
C LYS A 22 -5.35 16.94 48.44
N GLU A 23 -6.62 17.33 48.37
CA GLU A 23 -7.75 16.48 48.73
C GLU A 23 -7.96 15.37 47.70
N LYS A 24 -7.81 15.69 46.41
CA LYS A 24 -7.80 14.69 45.34
C LYS A 24 -6.75 13.61 45.61
N GLN A 25 -5.52 13.99 45.93
CA GLN A 25 -4.46 13.02 46.26
C GLN A 25 -4.76 12.15 47.48
N ILE A 26 -5.41 12.69 48.51
CA ILE A 26 -5.80 11.93 49.71
C ILE A 26 -6.91 10.92 49.39
N LEU A 27 -7.91 11.33 48.60
CA LEU A 27 -9.01 10.47 48.17
C LEU A 27 -8.51 9.30 47.31
N PHE A 28 -7.61 9.56 46.36
CA PHE A 28 -7.04 8.51 45.50
C PHE A 28 -6.18 7.52 46.28
N LYS A 29 -5.35 7.98 47.23
CA LYS A 29 -4.58 7.10 48.12
C LYS A 29 -5.47 6.22 48.99
N LYS A 30 -6.62 6.74 49.43
CA LYS A 30 -7.59 6.00 50.23
C LYS A 30 -8.37 5.00 49.38
N ALA A 31 -8.74 5.36 48.16
CA ALA A 31 -9.36 4.46 47.19
C ALA A 31 -8.44 3.29 46.83
N GLU A 32 -7.16 3.58 46.58
CA GLU A 32 -6.12 2.58 46.32
C GLU A 32 -5.94 1.61 47.51
N ALA A 33 -5.93 2.15 48.73
CA ALA A 33 -5.83 1.35 49.95
C ALA A 33 -7.05 0.46 50.21
N GLU A 34 -8.21 0.81 49.66
CA GLU A 34 -9.45 0.03 49.70
C GLU A 34 -9.62 -0.90 48.49
N GLY A 35 -8.63 -0.93 47.58
CA GLY A 35 -8.64 -1.77 46.38
C GLY A 35 -9.66 -1.35 45.34
N ILE A 36 -10.06 -0.07 45.35
CA ILE A 36 -10.99 0.52 44.38
C ILE A 36 -10.20 0.90 43.12
N ASP A 37 -10.78 0.62 41.95
CA ASP A 37 -10.22 1.01 40.66
C ASP A 37 -10.14 2.54 40.54
N LEU A 38 -8.96 3.06 40.18
CA LEU A 38 -8.69 4.50 40.19
C LEU A 38 -9.41 5.24 39.06
N ASP A 39 -9.62 4.59 37.91
CA ASP A 39 -10.30 5.19 36.76
C ASP A 39 -11.82 5.25 37.03
N GLU A 40 -12.39 4.19 37.63
CA GLU A 40 -13.78 4.20 38.10
C GLU A 40 -14.00 5.25 39.21
N PHE A 41 -13.03 5.38 40.12
CA PHE A 41 -13.08 6.36 41.20
C PHE A 41 -13.05 7.80 40.69
N GLU A 42 -12.19 8.11 39.72
CA GLU A 42 -12.11 9.44 39.10
C GLU A 42 -13.43 9.83 38.44
N MET A 43 -14.03 8.92 37.67
CA MET A 43 -15.30 9.16 37.00
C MET A 43 -16.44 9.45 38.00
N VAL A 44 -16.52 8.69 39.10
CA VAL A 44 -17.55 8.89 40.12
C VAL A 44 -17.32 10.20 40.90
N LEU A 45 -16.06 10.54 41.18
CA LEU A 45 -15.71 11.78 41.87
C LEU A 45 -16.09 13.01 41.03
N GLU A 46 -15.81 12.99 39.72
CA GLU A 46 -16.21 14.05 38.79
C GLU A 46 -17.73 14.20 38.68
N ALA A 47 -18.47 13.08 38.63
CA ALA A 47 -19.93 13.10 38.61
C ALA A 47 -20.51 13.75 39.88
N ARG A 48 -19.93 13.46 41.07
CA ARG A 48 -20.37 14.03 42.35
C ARG A 48 -20.04 15.52 42.48
N ILE A 49 -18.88 15.95 41.97
CA ILE A 49 -18.50 17.36 41.87
C ILE A 49 -19.56 18.10 41.04
N PHE A 50 -19.90 17.56 39.86
CA PHE A 50 -20.88 18.16 38.96
C PHE A 50 -22.27 18.29 39.60
N GLU A 51 -22.75 17.29 40.34
CA GLU A 51 -24.01 17.35 41.08
C GLU A 51 -24.01 18.43 42.16
N LYS A 52 -22.91 18.55 42.93
CA LYS A 52 -22.76 19.58 43.97
C LYS A 52 -22.67 21.00 43.40
N THR A 53 -21.96 21.21 42.29
CA THR A 53 -21.88 22.52 41.64
C THR A 53 -23.23 22.96 41.07
N LYS A 54 -24.02 22.02 40.52
CA LYS A 54 -25.37 22.29 40.01
C LYS A 54 -26.37 22.65 41.12
N ASN A 55 -26.26 22.00 42.28
CA ASN A 55 -27.11 22.30 43.44
C ASN A 55 -26.75 23.64 44.11
N LYS A 56 -25.51 24.13 43.98
CA LYS A 56 -25.09 25.47 44.47
C LYS A 56 -25.63 26.62 43.61
N THR A 57 -26.16 26.34 42.40
CA THR A 57 -26.68 27.35 41.46
C THR A 57 -28.21 27.54 41.51
N THR A 58 -28.93 26.84 42.39
CA THR A 58 -30.41 26.86 42.41
C THR A 58 -31.05 27.49 43.65
N GLU A 59 -30.29 27.99 44.63
CA GLU A 59 -30.86 28.68 45.79
C GLU A 59 -30.15 30.02 46.07
N THR A 60 -30.60 31.07 45.38
CA THR A 60 -30.82 32.42 45.94
C THR A 60 -31.39 33.34 44.85
N ALA A 61 -32.71 33.53 44.89
CA ALA A 61 -33.38 34.62 44.17
C ALA A 61 -33.34 35.89 45.05
N ALA A 62 -32.56 36.92 44.64
CA ALA A 62 -32.80 38.33 44.99
C ALA A 62 -31.84 39.29 44.24
N SER A 63 -32.44 40.13 43.39
CA SER A 63 -32.00 41.44 42.89
C SER A 63 -30.73 41.56 42.02
N PRO A 64 -30.75 42.40 40.96
CA PRO A 64 -29.67 42.48 39.98
C PRO A 64 -28.44 43.17 40.58
N LYS A 65 -27.38 42.40 40.84
CA LYS A 65 -26.06 42.98 41.08
C LYS A 65 -25.39 43.23 39.74
N SER A 66 -25.10 44.50 39.50
CA SER A 66 -24.22 45.01 38.44
C SER A 66 -23.04 44.06 38.21
N ASP A 67 -22.92 43.60 36.97
CA ASP A 67 -21.69 43.05 36.43
C ASP A 67 -20.64 44.16 36.51
N LYS A 68 -19.78 44.10 37.53
CA LYS A 68 -18.46 44.74 37.46
C LYS A 68 -17.66 43.96 36.42
N LEU A 69 -17.96 44.25 35.16
CA LEU A 69 -17.06 44.01 34.04
C LEU A 69 -15.69 44.54 34.46
N GLY A 70 -14.69 43.65 34.38
CA GLY A 70 -13.31 43.93 34.75
C GLY A 70 -12.76 45.19 34.08
N ASP A 71 -11.64 45.67 34.61
CA ASP A 71 -10.91 46.88 34.20
C ASP A 71 -11.24 47.33 32.78
N VAL A 72 -12.11 48.34 32.68
CA VAL A 72 -12.52 48.94 31.40
C VAL A 72 -11.26 49.56 30.79
N LYS A 73 -10.65 48.83 29.84
CA LYS A 73 -9.46 49.31 29.14
C LYS A 73 -9.84 50.49 28.27
N LYS A 74 -9.23 51.65 28.53
CA LYS A 74 -9.42 52.86 27.74
C LYS A 74 -8.40 52.90 26.61
N CYS A 75 -8.79 53.53 25.50
CA CYS A 75 -7.87 53.80 24.41
C CYS A 75 -6.77 54.77 24.89
N PRO A 76 -5.48 54.43 24.75
CA PRO A 76 -4.39 55.30 25.19
C PRO A 76 -4.27 56.60 24.38
N ALA A 77 -4.91 56.68 23.19
CA ALA A 77 -4.86 57.86 22.33
C ALA A 77 -6.05 58.82 22.50
N CYS A 78 -7.27 58.31 22.73
CA CYS A 78 -8.46 59.15 22.82
C CYS A 78 -9.29 58.98 24.11
N GLY A 79 -8.93 58.03 24.98
CA GLY A 79 -9.63 57.77 26.23
C GLY A 79 -10.97 57.05 26.11
N ALA A 80 -11.43 56.74 24.89
CA ALA A 80 -12.66 55.99 24.66
C ALA A 80 -12.58 54.56 25.22
N ILE A 81 -13.72 53.96 25.54
CA ILE A 81 -13.78 52.58 26.04
C ILE A 81 -13.37 51.66 24.88
N ALA A 82 -12.25 50.96 25.04
CA ALA A 82 -11.79 50.03 24.03
C ALA A 82 -12.63 48.76 24.09
N GLU A 83 -13.21 48.36 22.95
CA GLU A 83 -13.83 47.06 22.80
C GLU A 83 -12.80 45.96 23.09
N SER A 84 -13.21 44.94 23.85
CA SER A 84 -12.35 43.80 24.13
C SER A 84 -11.97 43.11 22.83
N PHE A 85 -10.67 42.83 22.64
CA PHE A 85 -10.11 42.15 21.46
C PHE A 85 -10.09 42.97 20.15
N ALA A 86 -10.42 44.27 20.19
CA ALA A 86 -10.29 45.14 19.01
C ALA A 86 -8.81 45.50 18.74
N THR A 87 -8.43 45.56 17.46
CA THR A 87 -7.09 45.95 17.00
C THR A 87 -6.97 47.43 16.68
N LYS A 88 -8.11 48.12 16.54
CA LYS A 88 -8.24 49.56 16.30
C LYS A 88 -9.29 50.14 17.23
N CYS A 89 -9.07 51.35 17.71
CA CYS A 89 -10.12 52.09 18.41
C CYS A 89 -11.22 52.50 17.43
N SER A 90 -12.47 52.21 17.77
CA SER A 90 -13.68 52.62 17.02
C SER A 90 -13.79 54.14 16.86
N ASP A 91 -13.33 54.90 17.86
CA ASP A 91 -13.56 56.34 17.94
C ASP A 91 -12.42 57.17 17.34
N CYS A 92 -11.16 56.75 17.49
CA CYS A 92 -10.00 57.52 17.01
C CYS A 92 -9.13 56.81 15.97
N GLY A 93 -9.43 55.54 15.66
CA GLY A 93 -8.69 54.76 14.67
C GLY A 93 -7.27 54.37 15.06
N THR A 94 -6.79 54.71 16.27
CA THR A 94 -5.45 54.32 16.73
C THR A 94 -5.34 52.81 16.90
N GLU A 95 -4.27 52.23 16.35
CA GLU A 95 -3.98 50.80 16.45
C GLU A 95 -3.41 50.45 17.83
N PHE A 96 -3.96 49.40 18.44
CA PHE A 96 -3.48 48.91 19.72
C PHE A 96 -2.23 48.05 19.53
N ARG A 97 -1.07 48.59 19.88
CA ARG A 97 0.21 47.86 19.88
C ARG A 97 0.47 47.25 21.26
N ASN A 98 0.50 45.92 21.35
CA ASN A 98 0.72 45.23 22.62
C ASN A 98 2.19 44.80 22.74
N ILE A 99 3.02 45.61 23.40
CA ILE A 99 4.48 45.46 23.46
C ILE A 99 4.90 44.21 24.26
N GLU A 100 4.13 43.79 25.28
CA GLU A 100 4.41 42.60 26.10
C GLU A 100 4.14 41.27 25.38
N ALA A 101 3.31 41.28 24.32
CA ALA A 101 2.93 40.06 23.63
C ALA A 101 3.98 39.60 22.60
N SER A 102 4.90 40.48 22.19
CA SER A 102 5.87 40.25 21.10
C SER A 102 6.85 39.08 21.36
N GLY A 103 7.07 38.70 22.62
CA GLY A 103 7.90 37.54 22.98
C GLY A 103 7.19 36.18 23.00
N SER A 104 5.87 36.12 22.81
CA SER A 104 5.10 34.89 23.00
C SER A 104 5.33 33.84 21.91
N VAL A 105 5.50 34.27 20.65
CA VAL A 105 5.74 33.38 19.51
C VAL A 105 7.16 32.85 19.52
N ILE A 106 8.14 33.68 19.88
CA ILE A 106 9.54 33.26 20.03
C ILE A 106 9.66 32.20 21.13
N LYS A 107 9.09 32.45 22.32
CA LYS A 107 9.04 31.48 23.42
C LYS A 107 8.36 30.16 23.05
N PHE A 108 7.37 30.20 22.16
CA PHE A 108 6.71 28.99 21.67
C PHE A 108 7.68 28.10 20.89
N PHE A 109 8.40 28.69 19.92
CA PHE A 109 9.36 27.94 19.11
C PHE A 109 10.59 27.51 19.93
N GLU A 110 11.07 28.34 20.85
CA GLU A 110 12.12 27.95 21.80
C GLU A 110 11.73 26.71 22.62
N LYS A 111 10.50 26.67 23.16
CA LYS A 111 9.99 25.48 23.88
C LYS A 111 9.88 24.25 22.99
N LEU A 112 9.51 24.42 21.71
CA LEU A 112 9.48 23.30 20.77
C LEU A 112 10.87 22.75 20.49
N ASP A 113 11.86 23.64 20.37
CA ASP A 113 13.26 23.28 20.14
C ASP A 113 13.90 22.66 21.39
N GLU A 114 13.52 23.11 22.59
CA GLU A 114 13.94 22.48 23.85
C GLU A 114 13.42 21.04 23.97
N VAL A 115 12.14 20.81 23.66
CA VAL A 115 11.58 19.45 23.63
C VAL A 115 12.29 18.62 22.55
N GLU A 116 12.56 19.19 21.39
CA GLU A 116 13.31 18.52 20.32
C GLU A 116 14.73 18.11 20.76
N ALA A 117 15.42 18.96 21.51
CA ALA A 117 16.76 18.70 22.02
C ALA A 117 16.81 17.51 22.98
N THR A 118 15.69 17.15 23.63
CA THR A 118 15.60 15.96 24.48
C THR A 118 15.47 14.65 23.70
N ARG A 119 15.37 14.69 22.36
CA ARG A 119 15.24 13.47 21.55
C ARG A 119 16.52 12.64 21.62
N THR A 120 16.41 11.43 22.15
CA THR A 120 17.46 10.42 22.06
C THR A 120 17.51 9.85 20.63
N THR A 121 18.68 9.91 20.01
CA THR A 121 18.92 9.54 18.60
C THR A 121 18.83 8.03 18.30
N ALA A 122 18.45 7.20 19.29
CA ALA A 122 18.48 5.75 19.22
C ALA A 122 17.46 5.09 18.26
N LEU A 123 16.64 5.87 17.54
CA LEU A 123 15.54 5.33 16.71
C LEU A 123 15.88 5.12 15.23
N TYR A 124 17.08 5.49 14.77
CA TYR A 124 17.47 5.33 13.35
C TYR A 124 18.91 4.85 13.20
N GLU A 125 19.21 3.65 13.70
CA GLU A 125 20.25 2.84 13.04
C GLU A 125 19.67 2.33 11.73
N GLN A 126 19.93 3.09 10.66
CA GLN A 126 19.63 2.72 9.30
C GLN A 126 20.56 1.57 8.91
N SER A 127 20.07 0.33 9.04
CA SER A 127 20.74 -0.85 8.48
C SER A 127 20.69 -0.78 6.96
N SER A 128 21.62 -0.02 6.38
CA SER A 128 21.98 -0.16 4.97
C SER A 128 22.79 -1.43 4.82
N LYS A 129 22.20 -2.42 4.14
CA LYS A 129 22.85 -3.41 3.27
C LYS A 129 21.81 -4.43 2.83
N SER A 130 21.08 -4.14 1.76
CA SER A 130 20.54 -5.21 0.92
C SER A 130 21.61 -5.55 -0.11
N ASN A 131 22.53 -6.45 0.24
CA ASN A 131 23.33 -7.11 -0.78
C ASN A 131 22.36 -7.99 -1.58
N ILE A 132 22.03 -7.57 -2.80
CA ILE A 132 21.15 -8.34 -3.69
C ILE A 132 21.94 -9.58 -4.11
N GLY A 133 21.73 -10.70 -3.42
CA GLY A 133 22.34 -11.98 -3.75
C GLY A 133 21.80 -12.53 -5.07
N ILE A 134 22.63 -13.30 -5.78
CA ILE A 134 22.28 -13.95 -7.06
C ILE A 134 21.01 -14.82 -6.91
N GLY A 135 20.83 -15.46 -5.74
CA GLY A 135 19.61 -16.19 -5.40
C GLY A 135 18.35 -15.31 -5.38
N THR A 136 18.45 -14.04 -4.97
CA THR A 136 17.34 -13.07 -5.01
C THR A 136 16.99 -12.69 -6.44
N VAL A 137 18.00 -12.57 -7.32
CA VAL A 137 17.81 -12.29 -8.74
C VAL A 137 17.13 -13.46 -9.45
N LEU A 138 17.56 -14.69 -9.18
CA LEU A 138 16.91 -15.90 -9.70
C LEU A 138 15.48 -16.05 -9.19
N LEU A 139 15.22 -15.79 -7.90
CA LEU A 139 13.87 -15.78 -7.35
C LEU A 139 12.99 -14.74 -8.06
N TRP A 140 13.54 -13.55 -8.33
CA TRP A 140 12.83 -12.50 -9.08
C TRP A 140 12.59 -12.91 -10.53
N LEU A 141 13.47 -13.67 -11.17
CA LEU A 141 13.31 -14.12 -12.56
C LEU A 141 12.21 -15.19 -12.71
N PHE A 142 12.17 -16.17 -11.80
CA PHE A 142 11.21 -17.29 -11.85
C PHE A 142 9.87 -16.97 -11.18
N PHE A 143 9.85 -16.12 -10.15
CA PHE A 143 8.64 -15.79 -9.39
C PHE A 143 8.21 -14.33 -9.55
N TRP A 144 8.69 -13.59 -10.56
CA TRP A 144 8.28 -12.20 -10.82
C TRP A 144 6.76 -12.00 -10.77
N PRO A 145 5.93 -12.87 -11.40
CA PRO A 145 4.48 -12.66 -11.41
C PRO A 145 3.88 -12.79 -10.02
N VAL A 146 4.40 -13.66 -9.15
CA VAL A 146 3.89 -13.86 -7.78
C VAL A 146 4.47 -12.81 -6.83
N LEU A 147 5.75 -12.50 -6.96
CA LEU A 147 6.46 -11.54 -6.13
C LEU A 147 5.98 -10.11 -6.35
N ILE A 148 5.57 -9.73 -7.57
CA ILE A 148 4.99 -8.41 -7.83
C ILE A 148 3.65 -8.25 -7.10
N PHE A 149 2.84 -9.32 -6.98
CA PHE A 149 1.62 -9.30 -6.17
C PHE A 149 1.92 -9.28 -4.68
N ILE A 150 2.84 -10.11 -4.18
CA ILE A 150 3.20 -10.13 -2.76
C ILE A 150 3.77 -8.78 -2.34
N LYS A 151 4.72 -8.21 -3.11
CA LYS A 151 5.31 -6.91 -2.83
C LYS A 151 4.33 -5.76 -3.05
N GLY A 152 3.47 -5.84 -4.06
CA GLY A 152 2.39 -4.86 -4.28
C GLY A 152 1.40 -4.85 -3.12
N PHE A 153 1.00 -6.03 -2.65
CA PHE A 153 0.13 -6.20 -1.48
C PHE A 153 0.81 -5.74 -0.20
N GLN A 154 2.09 -6.07 0.01
CA GLN A 154 2.88 -5.61 1.15
C GLN A 154 3.06 -4.09 1.13
N LEU A 155 3.24 -3.48 -0.05
CA LEU A 155 3.25 -2.04 -0.22
C LEU A 155 1.91 -1.45 0.22
N ILE A 156 0.78 -1.98 -0.27
CA ILE A 156 -0.57 -1.55 0.12
C ILE A 156 -0.76 -1.67 1.65
N LEU A 157 -0.45 -2.82 2.26
CA LEU A 157 -0.52 -2.99 3.72
C LEU A 157 0.35 -1.98 4.48
N SER A 158 1.56 -1.71 3.97
CA SER A 158 2.46 -0.74 4.59
C SER A 158 1.91 0.69 4.51
N THR A 159 1.13 1.03 3.47
CA THR A 159 0.51 2.37 3.35
C THR A 159 -0.58 2.64 4.39
N ALA A 160 -1.28 1.60 4.86
CA ALA A 160 -2.33 1.73 5.86
C ALA A 160 -1.79 2.02 7.27
N LYS A 161 -0.51 1.71 7.55
CA LYS A 161 0.09 1.97 8.85
C LYS A 161 0.28 3.48 9.08
N PRO A 162 -0.13 4.01 10.25
CA PRO A 162 0.11 5.41 10.60
C PRO A 162 1.62 5.68 10.68
N ALA A 163 2.00 6.96 10.64
CA ALA A 163 3.39 7.37 10.83
C ALA A 163 3.89 6.88 12.20
N LYS A 164 5.14 6.41 12.26
CA LYS A 164 5.81 6.20 13.54
C LYS A 164 5.85 7.52 14.32
N TRP A 165 5.42 7.48 15.58
CA TRP A 165 5.33 8.65 16.45
C TRP A 165 6.10 8.40 17.74
N SER A 166 7.09 9.24 18.06
CA SER A 166 7.88 9.10 19.28
C SER A 166 7.21 9.79 20.47
N THR A 167 7.69 9.48 21.68
CA THR A 167 7.26 10.18 22.91
C THR A 167 7.59 11.67 22.86
N THR A 168 8.72 12.05 22.26
CA THR A 168 9.08 13.45 22.01
C THR A 168 8.10 14.11 21.04
N ASP A 169 7.67 13.40 19.98
CA ASP A 169 6.72 13.96 19.01
C ASP A 169 5.34 14.17 19.62
N ALA A 170 4.88 13.26 20.49
CA ALA A 170 3.64 13.40 21.25
C ALA A 170 3.68 14.62 22.18
N ARG A 171 4.78 14.83 22.91
CA ARG A 171 4.99 16.02 23.74
C ARG A 171 4.98 17.31 22.93
N LYS A 172 5.60 17.31 21.75
CA LYS A 172 5.57 18.46 20.84
C LYS A 172 4.17 18.71 20.30
N GLU A 173 3.43 17.67 19.91
CA GLU A 173 2.04 17.79 19.47
C GLU A 173 1.18 18.44 20.55
N GLU A 174 1.26 17.95 21.78
CA GLU A 174 0.55 18.50 22.93
C GLU A 174 0.90 19.98 23.16
N LEU A 175 2.20 20.30 23.12
CA LEU A 175 2.67 21.69 23.23
C LEU A 175 2.09 22.57 22.11
N VAL A 176 2.12 22.12 20.86
CA VAL A 176 1.56 22.88 19.72
C VAL A 176 0.07 23.16 19.91
N LEU A 177 -0.71 22.14 20.27
CA LEU A 177 -2.16 22.24 20.37
C LEU A 177 -2.62 23.05 21.60
N ASN A 178 -1.88 22.98 22.71
CA ASN A 178 -2.25 23.63 23.98
C ASN A 178 -1.63 25.03 24.15
N TYR A 179 -0.66 25.43 23.32
CA TYR A 179 -0.06 26.76 23.47
C TYR A 179 -1.08 27.88 23.21
N PRO A 180 -1.16 28.92 24.06
CA PRO A 180 -2.14 29.98 23.92
C PRO A 180 -1.99 30.76 22.61
N VAL A 181 -3.11 31.05 21.95
CA VAL A 181 -3.14 31.87 20.74
C VAL A 181 -3.05 33.36 21.12
N PRO A 182 -2.12 34.12 20.53
CA PRO A 182 -1.97 35.54 20.82
C PRO A 182 -3.19 36.35 20.39
N VAL A 183 -3.35 37.54 20.99
CA VAL A 183 -4.51 38.40 20.78
C VAL A 183 -4.21 39.60 19.86
N SER A 184 -2.95 40.01 19.75
CA SER A 184 -2.54 41.13 18.89
C SER A 184 -2.46 40.72 17.42
N LYS A 185 -2.69 41.71 16.53
CA LYS A 185 -2.70 41.53 15.08
C LYS A 185 -1.37 41.01 14.55
N GLU A 186 -0.29 41.65 14.97
CA GLU A 186 1.07 41.36 14.51
C GLU A 186 1.47 39.93 14.88
N ASN A 187 1.17 39.53 16.12
CA ASN A 187 1.51 38.19 16.61
C ASN A 187 0.65 37.10 15.98
N ILE A 188 -0.62 37.38 15.70
CA ILE A 188 -1.49 36.44 14.97
C ILE A 188 -0.89 36.20 13.58
N LEU A 189 -0.52 37.26 12.86
CA LEU A 189 0.08 37.16 11.53
C LEU A 189 1.42 36.43 11.56
N GLU A 190 2.30 36.78 12.50
CA GLU A 190 3.61 36.13 12.66
C GLU A 190 3.44 34.64 12.99
N PHE A 191 2.60 34.31 13.98
CA PHE A 191 2.40 32.94 14.38
C PHE A 191 1.73 32.11 13.27
N LEU A 192 0.77 32.69 12.56
CA LEU A 192 0.13 32.07 11.41
C LEU A 192 1.14 31.80 10.29
N THR A 193 1.97 32.79 9.96
CA THR A 193 2.99 32.69 8.90
C THR A 193 4.03 31.62 9.25
N LEU A 194 4.54 31.63 10.48
CA LEU A 194 5.49 30.63 10.96
C LEU A 194 4.87 29.23 10.99
N SER A 195 3.63 29.09 11.45
CA SER A 195 2.91 27.80 11.45
C SER A 195 2.68 27.29 10.03
N ALA A 196 2.26 28.16 9.10
CA ALA A 196 2.05 27.82 7.70
C ALA A 196 3.36 27.38 7.02
N SER A 197 4.50 27.99 7.38
CA SER A 197 5.82 27.59 6.85
C SER A 197 6.22 26.16 7.24
N LYS A 198 5.62 25.57 8.28
CA LYS A 198 5.85 24.18 8.70
C LYS A 198 5.04 23.18 7.89
N ILE A 199 4.09 23.61 7.05
CA ILE A 199 3.34 22.71 6.18
C ILE A 199 4.16 22.35 4.94
N ASN A 200 4.33 21.05 4.74
CA ASN A 200 5.14 20.49 3.66
C ASN A 200 4.27 19.91 2.53
N SER A 201 4.65 20.17 1.28
CA SER A 201 4.04 19.47 0.14
C SER A 201 4.69 18.10 -0.07
N SER A 202 3.90 17.12 -0.54
CA SER A 202 4.38 15.77 -0.85
C SER A 202 4.54 15.55 -2.36
N SER A 203 5.56 14.79 -2.76
CA SER A 203 5.73 14.32 -4.13
C SER A 203 5.03 12.98 -4.34
N TYR A 204 4.58 12.69 -5.57
CA TYR A 204 3.97 11.40 -5.91
C TYR A 204 4.92 10.22 -5.67
N LEU A 205 6.22 10.40 -5.91
CA LEU A 205 7.22 9.33 -5.80
C LEU A 205 7.50 8.93 -4.35
N THR A 206 7.52 9.90 -3.44
CA THR A 206 7.86 9.67 -2.03
C THR A 206 6.63 9.52 -1.14
N ILE A 207 5.42 9.50 -1.71
CA ILE A 207 4.19 9.68 -0.95
C ILE A 207 3.92 8.61 0.11
N PHE A 208 4.48 7.42 -0.09
CA PHE A 208 4.39 6.29 0.84
C PHE A 208 5.64 6.07 1.68
N SER A 209 6.64 6.94 1.56
CA SER A 209 7.84 6.90 2.41
C SER A 209 7.48 7.24 3.85
N GLU A 210 8.23 6.68 4.79
CA GLU A 210 8.03 6.94 6.22
C GLU A 210 8.20 8.43 6.56
N ASP A 211 9.16 9.10 5.92
CA ASP A 211 9.38 10.54 6.04
C ASP A 211 8.16 11.36 5.56
N THR A 212 7.56 11.00 4.43
CA THR A 212 6.37 11.72 3.93
C THR A 212 5.15 11.46 4.80
N LYS A 213 4.99 10.26 5.37
CA LYS A 213 3.94 9.98 6.36
C LYS A 213 4.12 10.82 7.62
N TYR A 214 5.35 10.89 8.15
CA TYR A 214 5.70 11.72 9.29
C TYR A 214 5.40 13.20 9.02
N LYS A 215 5.83 13.73 7.87
CA LYS A 215 5.51 15.10 7.44
C LYS A 215 4.00 15.33 7.30
N ASN A 216 3.25 14.38 6.75
CA ASN A 216 1.80 14.49 6.63
C ASN A 216 1.09 14.45 7.99
N ALA A 217 1.60 13.70 8.98
CA ALA A 217 1.09 13.73 10.34
C ALA A 217 1.30 15.12 10.98
N TRP A 218 2.52 15.66 10.87
CA TRP A 218 2.81 17.04 11.31
C TRP A 218 1.98 18.09 10.59
N ASN A 219 1.77 17.97 9.27
CA ASN A 219 0.91 18.89 8.52
C ASN A 219 -0.51 18.95 9.10
N LYS A 220 -1.07 17.80 9.54
CA LYS A 220 -2.39 17.78 10.18
C LYS A 220 -2.40 18.53 11.51
N ILE A 221 -1.34 18.38 12.32
CA ILE A 221 -1.20 19.06 13.62
C ILE A 221 -1.05 20.57 13.42
N TRP A 222 -0.16 20.98 12.51
CA TRP A 222 0.02 22.39 12.17
C TRP A 222 -1.23 23.00 11.55
N LEU A 223 -1.97 22.26 10.72
CA LEU A 223 -3.25 22.72 10.19
C LEU A 223 -4.27 22.96 11.31
N LYS A 224 -4.40 22.05 12.28
CA LYS A 224 -5.27 22.28 13.46
C LYS A 224 -4.86 23.55 14.20
N LYS A 225 -3.56 23.78 14.40
CA LYS A 225 -3.07 25.00 15.04
C LYS A 225 -3.41 26.26 14.26
N ILE A 226 -3.18 26.23 12.94
CA ILE A 226 -3.56 27.31 12.02
C ILE A 226 -5.06 27.60 12.09
N GLU A 227 -5.90 26.57 12.22
CA GLU A 227 -7.35 26.74 12.36
C GLU A 227 -7.75 27.36 13.70
N GLN A 228 -7.07 27.01 14.81
CA GLN A 228 -7.24 27.71 16.10
C GLN A 228 -6.85 29.19 15.99
N ILE A 229 -5.71 29.49 15.36
CA ILE A 229 -5.24 30.87 15.14
C ILE A 229 -6.24 31.64 14.27
N ASN A 230 -6.71 31.03 13.17
CA ASN A 230 -7.72 31.61 12.29
C ASN A 230 -9.03 31.90 13.03
N SER A 231 -9.50 30.97 13.87
CA SER A 231 -10.70 31.19 14.68
C SER A 231 -10.56 32.42 15.58
N LYS A 232 -9.39 32.61 16.20
CA LYS A 232 -9.14 33.81 17.03
C LYS A 232 -9.05 35.08 16.17
N ALA A 233 -8.36 35.01 15.04
CA ALA A 233 -8.23 36.11 14.09
C ALA A 233 -9.59 36.59 13.56
N THR A 234 -10.48 35.67 13.21
CA THR A 234 -11.83 35.99 12.74
C THR A 234 -12.66 36.77 13.76
N ILE A 235 -12.35 36.63 15.05
CA ILE A 235 -13.01 37.34 16.14
C ILE A 235 -12.35 38.71 16.37
N SER A 236 -11.03 38.75 16.48
CA SER A 236 -10.29 39.98 16.80
C SER A 236 -10.20 40.99 15.65
N MET A 237 -10.40 40.54 14.40
CA MET A 237 -10.11 41.34 13.19
C MET A 237 -11.32 41.57 12.30
N LYS A 238 -12.55 41.43 12.83
CA LYS A 238 -13.79 41.64 12.06
C LYS A 238 -13.85 42.98 11.32
N ASN A 239 -13.23 44.01 11.90
CA ASN A 239 -13.26 45.38 11.39
C ASN A 239 -12.09 45.72 10.43
N ASP A 240 -11.13 44.81 10.22
CA ASP A 240 -9.96 45.01 9.34
C ASP A 240 -9.97 44.03 8.15
N THR A 241 -10.74 44.39 7.12
CA THR A 241 -11.00 43.53 5.96
C THR A 241 -9.75 43.13 5.18
N LYS A 242 -8.74 44.01 5.10
CA LYS A 242 -7.49 43.74 4.36
C LYS A 242 -6.66 42.65 5.04
N THR A 243 -6.39 42.84 6.33
CA THR A 243 -5.62 41.85 7.09
C THR A 243 -6.37 40.52 7.23
N TYR A 244 -7.70 40.57 7.35
CA TYR A 244 -8.51 39.36 7.35
C TYR A 244 -8.37 38.57 6.05
N ALA A 245 -8.35 39.24 4.89
CA ALA A 245 -8.16 38.59 3.59
C ALA A 245 -6.77 37.94 3.46
N GLU A 246 -5.71 38.59 3.94
CA GLU A 246 -4.36 38.02 3.97
C GLU A 246 -4.30 36.74 4.83
N ILE A 247 -4.95 36.75 5.99
CA ILE A 247 -5.05 35.59 6.88
C ILE A 247 -5.79 34.44 6.18
N GLN A 248 -6.93 34.72 5.54
CA GLN A 248 -7.67 33.69 4.81
C GLN A 248 -6.82 33.07 3.69
N ASN A 249 -6.05 33.87 2.94
CA ASN A 249 -5.16 33.35 1.90
C ASN A 249 -4.12 32.37 2.47
N ILE A 250 -3.46 32.73 3.59
CA ILE A 250 -2.48 31.84 4.25
C ILE A 250 -3.15 30.54 4.71
N VAL A 251 -4.32 30.63 5.33
CA VAL A 251 -5.08 29.47 5.84
C VAL A 251 -5.56 28.58 4.69
N GLU A 252 -6.05 29.16 3.60
CA GLU A 252 -6.50 28.42 2.43
C GLU A 252 -5.34 27.71 1.73
N ASN A 253 -4.18 28.36 1.60
CA ASN A 253 -2.98 27.71 1.04
C ASN A 253 -2.56 26.51 1.90
N ALA A 254 -2.53 26.66 3.22
CA ALA A 254 -2.27 25.56 4.17
C ALA A 254 -3.25 24.39 4.01
N ARG A 255 -4.55 24.69 3.89
CA ARG A 255 -5.62 23.70 3.63
C ARG A 255 -5.43 23.00 2.29
N ASN A 256 -5.13 23.75 1.24
CA ASN A 256 -4.96 23.23 -0.11
C ASN A 256 -3.78 22.27 -0.19
N ILE A 257 -2.63 22.61 0.39
CA ILE A 257 -1.46 21.72 0.43
C ILE A 257 -1.81 20.39 1.14
N THR A 258 -2.47 20.48 2.30
CA THR A 258 -2.84 19.29 3.08
C THR A 258 -3.87 18.41 2.34
N LYS A 259 -4.88 19.03 1.72
CA LYS A 259 -5.88 18.33 0.88
C LYS A 259 -5.25 17.67 -0.34
N GLU A 260 -4.36 18.38 -1.04
CA GLU A 260 -3.68 17.84 -2.21
C GLU A 260 -2.77 16.66 -1.84
N ASN A 261 -2.07 16.70 -0.71
CA ASN A 261 -1.29 15.54 -0.23
C ASN A 261 -2.18 14.31 -0.03
N VAL A 262 -3.36 14.48 0.58
CA VAL A 262 -4.32 13.38 0.77
C VAL A 262 -4.85 12.87 -0.58
N LYS A 263 -5.22 13.76 -1.51
CA LYS A 263 -5.66 13.34 -2.85
C LYS A 263 -4.59 12.57 -3.60
N LYS A 264 -3.32 13.00 -3.52
CA LYS A 264 -2.20 12.31 -4.16
C LYS A 264 -2.08 10.87 -3.66
N VAL A 265 -2.22 10.63 -2.34
CA VAL A 265 -2.24 9.27 -1.76
C VAL A 265 -3.30 8.41 -2.45
N PHE A 266 -4.55 8.89 -2.52
CA PHE A 266 -5.64 8.15 -3.14
C PHE A 266 -5.46 7.93 -4.64
N ARG A 267 -4.90 8.90 -5.38
CA ARG A 267 -4.60 8.76 -6.81
C ARG A 267 -3.59 7.64 -7.06
N VAL A 268 -2.51 7.56 -6.27
CA VAL A 268 -1.51 6.51 -6.46
C VAL A 268 -2.07 5.14 -6.07
N LEU A 269 -2.83 5.05 -4.98
CA LEU A 269 -3.52 3.80 -4.60
C LEU A 269 -4.50 3.34 -5.69
N GLY A 270 -5.33 4.25 -6.21
CA GLY A 270 -6.28 3.97 -7.29
C GLY A 270 -5.58 3.50 -8.56
N ALA A 271 -4.49 4.15 -8.97
CA ALA A 271 -3.69 3.72 -10.12
C ALA A 271 -3.11 2.31 -9.93
N GLY A 272 -2.62 1.98 -8.72
CA GLY A 272 -2.13 0.64 -8.40
C GLY A 272 -3.21 -0.44 -8.53
N ILE A 273 -4.43 -0.16 -8.06
CA ILE A 273 -5.57 -1.09 -8.18
C ILE A 273 -5.94 -1.34 -9.65
N ILE A 274 -5.97 -0.28 -10.48
CA ILE A 274 -6.28 -0.41 -11.91
C ILE A 274 -5.25 -1.30 -12.63
N ILE A 275 -3.96 -1.15 -12.32
CA ILE A 275 -2.90 -1.99 -12.90
C ILE A 275 -3.09 -3.47 -12.50
N ILE A 276 -3.39 -3.73 -11.22
CA ILE A 276 -3.65 -5.09 -10.72
C ILE A 276 -4.86 -5.70 -11.43
N LEU A 277 -5.98 -4.97 -11.53
CA LEU A 277 -7.18 -5.44 -12.23
C LEU A 277 -6.90 -5.70 -13.71
N GLY A 278 -6.15 -4.82 -14.38
CA GLY A 278 -5.74 -4.99 -15.77
C GLY A 278 -4.94 -6.28 -15.97
N PHE A 279 -4.01 -6.59 -15.06
CA PHE A 279 -3.24 -7.83 -15.11
C PHE A 279 -4.12 -9.07 -14.90
N VAL A 280 -5.04 -9.04 -13.93
CA VAL A 280 -5.97 -10.16 -13.69
C VAL A 280 -6.84 -10.42 -14.92
N ILE A 281 -7.41 -9.36 -15.50
CA ILE A 281 -8.21 -9.45 -16.73
C ILE A 281 -7.36 -10.01 -17.89
N TRP A 282 -6.12 -9.53 -18.05
CA TRP A 282 -5.20 -10.04 -19.07
C TRP A 282 -4.97 -11.54 -18.95
N ASN A 283 -4.73 -12.06 -17.74
CA ASN A 283 -4.52 -13.50 -17.52
C ASN A 283 -5.76 -14.34 -17.84
N ILE A 284 -6.96 -13.84 -17.52
CA ILE A 284 -8.21 -14.52 -17.85
C ILE A 284 -8.42 -14.57 -19.37
N ILE A 285 -8.13 -13.47 -20.07
CA ILE A 285 -8.25 -13.38 -21.52
C ILE A 285 -7.22 -14.29 -22.21
N SER A 286 -5.95 -14.24 -21.79
CA SER A 286 -4.89 -15.06 -22.38
C SER A 286 -5.20 -16.55 -22.21
N GLY A 287 -5.65 -16.98 -21.02
CA GLY A 287 -6.04 -18.37 -20.78
C GLY A 287 -7.14 -18.86 -21.74
N LYS A 288 -8.20 -18.06 -21.94
CA LYS A 288 -9.28 -18.41 -22.88
C LYS A 288 -8.81 -18.51 -24.33
N ILE A 289 -7.87 -17.66 -24.74
CA ILE A 289 -7.32 -17.67 -26.10
C ILE A 289 -6.48 -18.94 -26.31
N ASP A 290 -5.72 -19.35 -25.30
CA ASP A 290 -4.88 -20.55 -25.37
C ASP A 290 -5.72 -21.83 -25.40
N ASP A 291 -6.78 -21.91 -24.59
CA ASP A 291 -7.74 -23.02 -24.62
C ASP A 291 -8.38 -23.19 -26.00
N ASN A 292 -8.82 -22.09 -26.62
CA ASN A 292 -9.44 -22.13 -27.94
C ASN A 292 -8.45 -22.59 -29.04
N ARG A 293 -7.19 -22.13 -28.96
CA ARG A 293 -6.14 -22.56 -29.88
C ARG A 293 -5.85 -24.06 -29.74
N ASN A 294 -5.71 -24.56 -28.51
CA ASN A 294 -5.46 -25.98 -28.23
C ASN A 294 -6.62 -26.87 -28.73
N ASN A 295 -7.87 -26.45 -28.55
CA ASN A 295 -9.03 -27.18 -29.05
C ASN A 295 -9.02 -27.25 -30.59
N THR A 296 -8.66 -26.15 -31.25
CA THR A 296 -8.53 -26.10 -32.71
C THR A 296 -7.44 -27.06 -33.19
N TYR A 297 -6.23 -27.01 -32.62
CA TYR A 297 -5.14 -27.90 -33.03
C TYR A 297 -5.48 -29.37 -32.79
N THR A 298 -6.11 -29.71 -31.67
CA THR A 298 -6.56 -31.09 -31.38
C THR A 298 -7.51 -31.59 -32.48
N SER A 299 -8.45 -30.76 -32.93
CA SER A 299 -9.39 -31.13 -33.99
C SER A 299 -8.71 -31.35 -35.35
N VAL A 300 -7.69 -30.53 -35.66
CA VAL A 300 -6.93 -30.65 -36.92
C VAL A 300 -6.03 -31.88 -36.89
N THR A 301 -5.33 -32.14 -35.77
CA THR A 301 -4.49 -33.34 -35.61
C THR A 301 -5.31 -34.62 -35.72
N ASN A 302 -6.49 -34.70 -35.09
CA ASN A 302 -7.39 -35.84 -35.23
C ASN A 302 -7.88 -36.04 -36.67
N SER A 303 -8.10 -34.96 -37.41
CA SER A 303 -8.49 -35.02 -38.82
C SER A 303 -7.34 -35.51 -39.69
N ALA A 304 -6.12 -35.04 -39.43
CA ALA A 304 -4.91 -35.50 -40.10
C ALA A 304 -4.63 -36.98 -39.82
N GLU A 305 -4.81 -37.46 -38.59
CA GLU A 305 -4.68 -38.88 -38.24
C GLU A 305 -5.62 -39.77 -39.06
N LYS A 306 -6.90 -39.40 -39.17
CA LYS A 306 -7.86 -40.15 -40.01
C LYS A 306 -7.44 -40.21 -41.47
N LEU A 307 -6.92 -39.10 -42.01
CA LEU A 307 -6.41 -39.07 -43.38
C LEU A 307 -5.17 -39.96 -43.55
N ILE A 308 -4.29 -39.99 -42.56
CA ILE A 308 -3.10 -40.87 -42.54
C ILE A 308 -3.52 -42.34 -42.49
N GLU A 309 -4.48 -42.71 -41.65
CA GLU A 309 -5.05 -44.07 -41.59
C GLU A 309 -5.65 -44.51 -42.92
N ASN A 310 -6.32 -43.58 -43.61
CA ASN A 310 -6.87 -43.80 -44.95
C ASN A 310 -5.84 -43.69 -46.09
N LYS A 311 -4.54 -43.53 -45.77
CA LYS A 311 -3.43 -43.34 -46.72
C LYS A 311 -3.54 -42.10 -47.62
N GLN A 312 -4.37 -41.12 -47.25
CA GLN A 312 -4.55 -39.84 -47.95
C GLN A 312 -3.51 -38.81 -47.49
N TYR A 313 -2.22 -39.10 -47.73
CA TYR A 313 -1.12 -38.30 -47.19
C TYR A 313 -1.09 -36.86 -47.71
N GLU A 314 -1.40 -36.62 -48.98
CA GLU A 314 -1.42 -35.27 -49.57
C GLU A 314 -2.49 -34.37 -48.94
N GLU A 315 -3.64 -34.96 -48.57
CA GLU A 315 -4.71 -34.24 -47.89
C GLU A 315 -4.33 -33.95 -46.43
N ALA A 316 -3.66 -34.88 -45.75
CA ALA A 316 -3.12 -34.65 -44.42
C ALA A 316 -2.04 -33.55 -44.41
N GLU A 317 -1.21 -33.46 -45.46
CA GLU A 317 -0.19 -32.42 -45.60
C GLU A 317 -0.81 -31.02 -45.78
N LYS A 318 -1.99 -30.88 -46.38
CA LYS A 318 -2.69 -29.58 -46.49
C LYS A 318 -3.12 -29.03 -45.14
N LEU A 319 -3.44 -29.89 -44.17
CA LEU A 319 -3.84 -29.48 -42.83
C LEU A 319 -2.68 -28.88 -42.01
N LEU A 320 -1.44 -29.05 -42.47
CA LEU A 320 -0.26 -28.48 -41.81
C LEU A 320 -0.31 -26.96 -41.75
N ASP A 321 -0.89 -26.29 -42.74
CA ASP A 321 -0.94 -24.82 -42.77
C ASP A 321 -1.82 -24.21 -41.67
N GLU A 322 -2.71 -25.01 -41.08
CA GLU A 322 -3.65 -24.59 -40.05
C GLU A 322 -3.11 -24.76 -38.62
N VAL A 323 -1.95 -25.38 -38.46
CA VAL A 323 -1.39 -25.71 -37.14
C VAL A 323 -0.05 -25.04 -36.86
N ASP A 324 0.32 -24.96 -35.58
CA ASP A 324 1.60 -24.40 -35.15
C ASP A 324 2.78 -25.34 -35.47
N ASN A 325 4.02 -24.89 -35.22
CA ASN A 325 5.22 -25.68 -35.52
C ASN A 325 5.26 -27.02 -34.76
N LYS A 326 4.72 -27.04 -33.53
CA LYS A 326 4.68 -28.23 -32.69
C LYS A 326 3.86 -29.33 -33.34
N HIS A 327 2.61 -29.03 -33.67
CA HIS A 327 1.69 -29.98 -34.29
C HIS A 327 2.08 -30.27 -35.75
N LYS A 328 2.75 -29.34 -36.44
CA LYS A 328 3.34 -29.62 -37.77
C LYS A 328 4.35 -30.76 -37.71
N VAL A 329 5.28 -30.73 -36.73
CA VAL A 329 6.28 -31.80 -36.55
C VAL A 329 5.57 -33.10 -36.19
N GLU A 330 4.59 -33.07 -35.30
CA GLU A 330 3.79 -34.24 -34.92
C GLU A 330 3.12 -34.91 -36.15
N ILE A 331 2.34 -34.14 -36.92
CA ILE A 331 1.61 -34.66 -38.09
C ILE A 331 2.59 -35.16 -39.16
N LYS A 332 3.66 -34.41 -39.47
CA LYS A 332 4.68 -34.85 -40.43
C LYS A 332 5.36 -36.14 -40.00
N SER A 333 5.65 -36.28 -38.70
CA SER A 333 6.29 -37.48 -38.18
C SER A 333 5.36 -38.69 -38.26
N LYS A 334 4.06 -38.51 -37.99
CA LYS A 334 3.04 -39.56 -38.20
C LYS A 334 2.89 -39.95 -39.67
N ILE A 335 2.89 -38.99 -40.59
CA ILE A 335 2.87 -39.26 -42.04
C ILE A 335 4.09 -40.09 -42.45
N GLN A 336 5.29 -39.68 -42.01
CA GLN A 336 6.53 -40.39 -42.32
C GLN A 336 6.53 -41.82 -41.74
N LEU A 337 6.08 -41.98 -40.49
CA LEU A 337 5.94 -43.29 -39.86
C LEU A 337 4.99 -44.20 -40.65
N SER A 338 3.85 -43.68 -41.11
CA SER A 338 2.90 -44.44 -41.93
C SER A 338 3.51 -44.87 -43.27
N LYS A 339 4.11 -43.92 -44.01
CA LYS A 339 4.80 -44.19 -45.30
C LYS A 339 5.92 -45.22 -45.16
N LEU A 340 6.69 -45.16 -44.06
CA LEU A 340 7.77 -46.10 -43.79
C LEU A 340 7.26 -47.45 -43.32
N THR A 341 6.17 -47.50 -42.55
CA THR A 341 5.52 -48.75 -42.14
C THR A 341 5.03 -49.53 -43.36
N GLU A 342 4.37 -48.86 -44.31
CA GLU A 342 3.92 -49.47 -45.56
C GLU A 342 5.09 -50.09 -46.34
N LYS A 343 6.18 -49.34 -46.49
CA LYS A 343 7.41 -49.87 -47.12
C LYS A 343 8.01 -51.05 -46.38
N LEU A 344 7.86 -51.14 -45.05
CA LEU A 344 8.31 -52.28 -44.27
C LEU A 344 7.40 -53.51 -44.49
N GLU A 345 6.09 -53.31 -44.59
CA GLU A 345 5.11 -54.36 -44.90
C GLU A 345 5.35 -54.95 -46.30
N ASP A 346 5.70 -54.13 -47.27
CA ASP A 346 6.06 -54.56 -48.64
C ASP A 346 7.29 -55.50 -48.68
N LEU A 347 8.09 -55.55 -47.61
CA LEU A 347 9.25 -56.45 -47.49
C LEU A 347 8.89 -57.83 -46.91
N GLU A 348 7.69 -58.01 -46.34
CA GLU A 348 7.25 -59.27 -45.76
C GLU A 348 7.32 -60.47 -46.73
N PRO A 349 6.97 -60.32 -48.03
CA PRO A 349 7.14 -61.41 -49.00
C PRO A 349 8.60 -61.87 -49.15
N LEU A 350 9.59 -60.96 -49.08
CA LEU A 350 11.01 -61.31 -49.17
C LEU A 350 11.45 -62.15 -47.97
N LEU A 351 10.90 -61.85 -46.80
CA LEU A 351 11.13 -62.63 -45.59
C LEU A 351 10.56 -64.05 -45.72
N LYS A 352 9.33 -64.18 -46.25
CA LYS A 352 8.69 -65.50 -46.51
C LYS A 352 9.45 -66.34 -47.53
N ASN A 353 9.96 -65.71 -48.59
CA ASN A 353 10.73 -66.36 -49.65
C ASN A 353 12.20 -66.62 -49.26
N LYS A 354 12.63 -66.24 -48.05
CA LYS A 354 14.01 -66.37 -47.54
C LYS A 354 15.04 -65.61 -48.39
N GLU A 355 14.64 -64.53 -49.05
CA GLU A 355 15.52 -63.65 -49.84
C GLU A 355 16.31 -62.68 -48.93
N TYR A 356 17.06 -63.22 -47.96
CA TYR A 356 17.64 -62.43 -46.87
C TYR A 356 18.65 -61.37 -47.32
N SER A 357 19.44 -61.63 -48.37
CA SER A 357 20.40 -60.65 -48.89
C SER A 357 19.72 -59.41 -49.46
N LYS A 358 18.58 -59.59 -50.13
CA LYS A 358 17.78 -58.50 -50.70
C LYS A 358 17.01 -57.76 -49.61
N LEU A 359 16.43 -58.51 -48.67
CA LEU A 359 15.75 -57.96 -47.50
C LEU A 359 16.70 -57.08 -46.65
N LYS A 360 17.93 -57.55 -46.39
CA LYS A 360 18.97 -56.78 -45.70
C LYS A 360 19.19 -55.43 -46.38
N MET A 361 19.46 -55.46 -47.69
CA MET A 361 19.75 -54.26 -48.46
C MET A 361 18.59 -53.26 -48.44
N GLU A 362 17.34 -53.72 -48.56
CA GLU A 362 16.18 -52.83 -48.52
C GLU A 362 15.92 -52.27 -47.12
N LEU A 363 16.11 -53.07 -46.05
CA LEU A 363 16.03 -52.57 -44.68
C LEU A 363 17.07 -51.49 -44.40
N GLU A 364 18.30 -51.63 -44.89
CA GLU A 364 19.36 -50.62 -44.71
C GLU A 364 19.08 -49.32 -45.46
N LYS A 365 18.31 -49.36 -46.56
CA LYS A 365 17.87 -48.18 -47.32
C LYS A 365 16.72 -47.43 -46.66
N LEU A 366 15.87 -48.10 -45.88
CA LEU A 366 14.75 -47.47 -45.18
C LEU A 366 15.28 -46.69 -43.97
N ARG A 367 15.46 -45.38 -44.13
CA ARG A 367 15.97 -44.47 -43.11
C ARG A 367 14.90 -43.44 -42.73
N TRP A 368 14.92 -43.02 -41.47
CA TRP A 368 14.13 -41.89 -41.00
C TRP A 368 14.82 -40.58 -41.41
N THR A 369 14.06 -39.65 -41.99
CA THR A 369 14.53 -38.28 -42.26
C THR A 369 14.11 -37.40 -41.09
N LYS A 370 15.07 -36.73 -40.45
CA LYS A 370 14.77 -35.81 -39.35
C LYS A 370 13.90 -34.64 -39.82
N ILE A 371 12.81 -34.38 -39.11
CA ILE A 371 11.83 -33.33 -39.41
C ILE A 371 12.06 -32.10 -38.53
N SER A 372 12.47 -32.30 -37.28
CA SER A 372 12.72 -31.22 -36.32
C SER A 372 14.00 -30.43 -36.66
N PRO A 373 14.04 -29.11 -36.37
CA PRO A 373 15.25 -28.32 -36.49
C PRO A 373 16.34 -28.78 -35.50
N ASN A 374 17.60 -28.78 -35.91
CA ASN A 374 18.74 -29.20 -35.07
C ASN A 374 18.94 -28.40 -33.77
N SER A 375 18.29 -27.24 -33.62
CA SER A 375 18.42 -26.35 -32.47
C SER A 375 17.22 -26.38 -31.52
N ASP A 376 16.20 -27.20 -31.80
CA ASP A 376 14.95 -27.19 -31.05
C ASP A 376 14.68 -28.56 -30.40
N TRP A 377 15.09 -28.67 -29.13
CA TRP A 377 15.01 -29.89 -28.35
C TRP A 377 13.55 -30.29 -28.04
N ASP A 378 12.65 -29.30 -27.92
CA ASP A 378 11.24 -29.54 -27.63
C ASP A 378 10.55 -30.18 -28.83
N LEU A 379 10.83 -29.70 -30.05
CA LEU A 379 10.32 -30.30 -31.27
C LEU A 379 10.92 -31.68 -31.55
N GLU A 380 12.21 -31.88 -31.27
CA GLU A 380 12.86 -33.18 -31.41
C GLU A 380 12.25 -34.23 -30.47
N SER A 381 11.85 -33.84 -29.26
CA SER A 381 11.22 -34.76 -28.31
C SER A 381 9.91 -35.36 -28.82
N ILE A 382 9.15 -34.61 -29.62
CA ILE A 382 7.88 -35.03 -30.22
C ILE A 382 8.12 -36.04 -31.34
N GLU A 383 9.11 -35.76 -32.20
CA GLU A 383 9.50 -36.66 -33.28
C GLU A 383 10.07 -37.98 -32.75
N ARG A 384 10.81 -37.93 -31.63
CA ARG A 384 11.50 -39.08 -31.03
C ARG A 384 10.60 -40.27 -30.76
N GLU A 385 9.37 -40.04 -30.32
CA GLU A 385 8.42 -41.13 -30.07
C GLU A 385 8.09 -41.89 -31.36
N THR A 386 7.74 -41.18 -32.42
CA THR A 386 7.43 -41.79 -33.71
C THR A 386 8.65 -42.42 -34.39
N PHE A 387 9.82 -41.81 -34.25
CA PHE A 387 11.09 -42.38 -34.72
C PHE A 387 11.39 -43.71 -34.02
N LYS A 388 11.24 -43.76 -32.69
CA LYS A 388 11.43 -44.99 -31.92
C LYS A 388 10.50 -46.10 -32.39
N ASN A 389 9.21 -45.78 -32.60
CA ASN A 389 8.23 -46.73 -33.13
C ASN A 389 8.65 -47.30 -34.49
N PHE A 390 9.19 -46.47 -35.39
CA PHE A 390 9.73 -46.94 -36.67
C PHE A 390 10.92 -47.90 -36.48
N ILE A 391 11.88 -47.54 -35.63
CA ILE A 391 13.06 -48.36 -35.34
C ILE A 391 12.66 -49.71 -34.73
N GLU A 392 11.68 -49.74 -33.82
CA GLU A 392 11.16 -50.98 -33.24
C GLU A 392 10.52 -51.89 -34.29
N LYS A 393 9.66 -51.35 -35.17
CA LYS A 393 9.08 -52.12 -36.28
C LYS A 393 10.15 -52.67 -37.22
N LYS A 394 11.14 -51.85 -37.55
CA LYS A 394 12.28 -52.23 -38.39
C LYS A 394 13.12 -53.34 -37.75
N LYS A 395 13.41 -53.24 -36.45
CA LYS A 395 14.10 -54.29 -35.67
C LYS A 395 13.30 -55.58 -35.63
N ALA A 396 11.97 -55.51 -35.49
CA ALA A 396 11.11 -56.70 -35.44
C ALA A 396 11.20 -57.54 -36.73
N ILE A 397 11.28 -56.91 -37.90
CA ILE A 397 11.51 -57.61 -39.17
C ILE A 397 12.93 -58.15 -39.23
N ASN A 398 13.93 -57.33 -38.89
CA ASN A 398 15.33 -57.73 -38.93
C ASN A 398 15.64 -58.94 -38.02
N ASN A 399 15.01 -59.01 -36.85
CA ASN A 399 15.21 -60.09 -35.88
C ASN A 399 14.70 -61.45 -36.37
N GLN A 400 13.79 -61.48 -37.36
CA GLN A 400 13.29 -62.70 -37.99
C GLN A 400 14.29 -63.29 -39.01
N MET A 401 15.36 -62.56 -39.35
CA MET A 401 16.44 -63.04 -40.20
C MET A 401 17.52 -63.79 -39.39
N PRO A 402 18.25 -64.74 -40.01
CA PRO A 402 19.44 -65.35 -39.41
C PRO A 402 20.46 -64.30 -38.98
N GLU A 403 21.15 -64.54 -37.86
CA GLU A 403 22.03 -63.55 -37.21
C GLU A 403 23.14 -63.01 -38.13
N ASP A 404 23.73 -63.88 -38.95
CA ASP A 404 24.77 -63.53 -39.93
C ASP A 404 24.24 -62.75 -41.15
N LYS A 405 22.92 -62.66 -41.31
CA LYS A 405 22.24 -61.99 -42.42
C LYS A 405 21.50 -60.71 -42.02
N ARG A 406 21.52 -60.33 -40.74
CA ARG A 406 20.84 -59.14 -40.25
C ARG A 406 21.41 -57.85 -40.88
N ALA A 407 20.50 -56.90 -41.08
CA ALA A 407 20.81 -55.52 -41.43
C ALA A 407 21.36 -54.76 -40.23
N GLU A 408 22.22 -53.78 -40.50
CA GLU A 408 22.60 -52.79 -39.50
C GLU A 408 21.45 -51.80 -39.30
N ILE A 409 20.98 -51.66 -38.05
CA ILE A 409 19.84 -50.79 -37.70
C ILE A 409 20.34 -49.63 -36.85
N GLU A 410 19.81 -48.44 -37.13
CA GLU A 410 20.14 -47.25 -36.38
C GLU A 410 19.75 -47.36 -34.90
N SER A 411 20.49 -46.63 -34.06
CA SER A 411 20.17 -46.51 -32.65
C SER A 411 18.88 -45.71 -32.46
N GLU A 412 18.06 -46.09 -31.49
CA GLU A 412 16.89 -45.28 -31.10
C GLU A 412 17.27 -43.90 -30.53
N TYR A 413 18.56 -43.70 -30.23
CA TYR A 413 19.14 -42.45 -29.78
C TYR A 413 19.78 -41.61 -30.90
N SER A 414 19.73 -42.05 -32.16
CA SER A 414 20.42 -41.37 -33.26
C SER A 414 19.62 -40.26 -33.95
N LEU A 415 18.46 -39.88 -33.38
CA LEU A 415 17.65 -38.75 -33.87
C LEU A 415 18.27 -37.41 -33.48
#